data_AF-A0A6J2BFJ2-F1
#
_entry.id   AF-A0A6J2BFJ2-F1
#
_cell.length_a   1.000
_cell.length_b   1.000
_cell.length_c   1.000
_cell.angle_alpha   90.00
_cell.angle_beta   90.00
_cell.angle_gamma   90.00
#
_symmetry.space_group_name_H-M   'P 1'
#
loop_
_entity.id
_entity.type
_entity.pdbx_description
1 polymer ?
#
loop_
_entity_poly.entity_id
_entity_poly.type
_entity_poly.pdbx_seq_one_letter_code
_entity_poly.pdbx_strand_id
1 'polypeptide(L)'
;MTLQWVAVATFLYAEIGLILIFCLPFIPPQRWQKIFSFTVWGKIATFWNKAFLTIIVLLIVLFLDAVREVRKYSSTPAIEKGLTSRPGAYEHVQMKLFRSQRNLYISGFSLFFWLVLRRLVILITQLAKELSNKGVLKTQAENTNEAAKKFMEENERLKRLLKSYAKEEEHILEAENKKLVEDQEKLKTELKKTSDALSKAQNDVMTMRMQSEQLSKEYDRLLKEHAELQNCLGKDSKKGL
;
A
#
# COMPACT_ATOMS: atom_id res chain seq x y z
N MET A 1 -41.40 12.77 52.34
CA MET A 1 -40.11 13.16 51.72
C MET A 1 -40.26 14.57 51.20
N THR A 2 -39.25 15.44 51.31
CA THR A 2 -39.33 16.76 50.66
C THR A 2 -39.23 16.57 49.14
N LEU A 3 -39.83 17.48 48.36
CA LEU A 3 -39.82 17.41 46.89
C LEU A 3 -38.38 17.35 46.32
N GLN A 4 -37.42 17.96 47.00
CA GLN A 4 -36.00 17.92 46.65
C GLN A 4 -35.45 16.48 46.62
N TRP A 5 -35.67 15.70 47.69
CA TRP A 5 -35.14 14.33 47.77
C TRP A 5 -35.86 13.36 46.83
N VAL A 6 -37.13 13.63 46.50
CA VAL A 6 -37.83 12.87 45.45
C VAL A 6 -37.20 13.11 44.08
N ALA A 7 -36.88 14.37 43.74
CA ALA A 7 -36.22 14.69 42.49
C ALA A 7 -34.84 14.02 42.36
N VAL A 8 -34.02 14.02 43.43
CA VAL A 8 -32.72 13.34 43.44
C VAL A 8 -32.90 11.82 43.31
N ALA A 9 -33.90 11.23 43.99
CA ALA A 9 -34.17 9.80 43.86
C ALA A 9 -34.63 9.41 42.44
N THR A 10 -35.50 10.20 41.81
CA THR A 10 -35.90 9.98 40.42
C THR A 10 -34.71 10.06 39.48
N PHE A 11 -33.82 11.03 39.68
CA PHE A 11 -32.59 11.15 38.90
C PHE A 11 -31.68 9.93 39.08
N LEU A 12 -31.46 9.47 40.32
CA LEU A 12 -30.70 8.24 40.62
C LEU A 12 -31.29 7.00 39.92
N TYR A 13 -32.60 6.82 39.94
CA TYR A 13 -33.24 5.68 39.27
C TYR A 13 -33.08 5.76 37.74
N ALA A 14 -33.14 6.95 37.17
CA ALA A 14 -32.87 7.15 35.74
C ALA A 14 -31.41 6.83 35.39
N GLU A 15 -30.45 7.22 36.24
CA GLU A 15 -29.04 6.87 36.06
C GLU A 15 -28.81 5.36 36.11
N ILE A 16 -29.38 4.67 37.09
CA ILE A 16 -29.30 3.21 37.21
C ILE A 16 -29.89 2.55 35.97
N GLY A 17 -31.07 3.00 35.52
CA GLY A 17 -31.70 2.49 34.30
C GLY A 17 -30.81 2.67 33.06
N LEU A 18 -30.18 3.84 32.91
CA LEU A 18 -29.28 4.11 31.78
C LEU A 18 -28.01 3.27 31.86
N ILE A 19 -27.42 3.10 33.05
CA ILE A 19 -26.24 2.24 33.25
C ILE A 19 -26.58 0.79 32.93
N LEU A 20 -27.72 0.28 33.38
CA LEU A 20 -28.17 -1.08 33.04
C LEU A 20 -28.34 -1.23 31.52
N ILE A 21 -28.94 -0.25 30.85
CA ILE A 21 -29.07 -0.24 29.39
C ILE A 21 -27.70 -0.23 28.70
N PHE A 22 -26.72 0.51 29.21
CA PHE A 22 -25.37 0.56 28.65
C PHE A 22 -24.51 -0.65 28.98
N CYS A 23 -24.70 -1.29 30.14
CA CYS A 23 -24.00 -2.50 30.54
C CYS A 23 -24.56 -3.75 29.86
N LEU A 24 -25.82 -3.73 29.42
CA LEU A 24 -26.41 -4.84 28.69
C LEU A 24 -25.73 -4.96 27.31
N PRO A 25 -25.18 -6.15 26.97
CA PRO A 25 -24.56 -6.41 25.67
C PRO A 25 -25.55 -6.42 24.49
N PHE A 26 -26.82 -6.07 24.74
CA PHE A 26 -27.90 -6.13 23.76
C PHE A 26 -27.76 -5.10 22.63
N ILE A 27 -27.09 -3.96 22.88
CA ILE A 27 -26.95 -2.90 21.89
C ILE A 27 -25.49 -2.77 21.46
N PRO A 28 -25.14 -3.16 20.21
CA PRO A 28 -23.77 -3.02 19.74
C PRO A 28 -23.37 -1.53 19.71
N PRO A 29 -22.10 -1.21 20.05
CA PRO A 29 -21.56 0.14 20.13
C PRO A 29 -21.70 0.93 18.82
N GLN A 30 -21.80 0.24 17.67
CA GLN A 30 -22.03 0.85 16.36
C GLN A 30 -23.43 1.49 16.24
N ARG A 31 -24.46 0.94 16.89
CA ARG A 31 -25.80 1.56 16.90
C ARG A 31 -25.81 2.83 17.75
N TRP A 32 -25.14 2.80 18.89
CA TRP A 32 -24.91 3.99 19.71
C TRP A 32 -24.14 5.04 18.94
N GLN A 33 -23.08 4.67 18.22
CA GLN A 33 -22.34 5.60 17.37
C GLN A 33 -23.25 6.30 16.37
N LYS A 34 -24.15 5.57 15.69
CA LYS A 34 -25.06 6.15 14.70
C LYS A 34 -26.05 7.13 15.32
N ILE A 35 -26.49 6.87 16.55
CA ILE A 35 -27.36 7.76 17.33
C ILE A 35 -26.59 9.01 17.80
N PHE A 36 -25.36 8.82 18.31
CA PHE A 36 -24.49 9.89 18.78
C PHE A 36 -23.87 10.72 17.65
N SER A 37 -23.72 10.16 16.44
CA SER A 37 -23.15 10.84 15.27
C SER A 37 -24.18 11.60 14.44
N PHE A 38 -25.47 11.52 14.79
CA PHE A 38 -26.48 12.36 14.13
C PHE A 38 -26.09 13.82 14.38
N THR A 39 -25.97 14.62 13.32
CA THR A 39 -25.45 16.01 13.33
C THR A 39 -26.16 16.92 14.36
N VAL A 40 -27.37 16.54 14.78
CA VAL A 40 -28.14 17.18 15.85
C VAL A 40 -27.43 17.10 17.21
N TRP A 41 -26.68 16.02 17.47
CA TRP A 41 -25.96 15.80 18.72
C TRP A 41 -24.80 16.79 18.93
N GLY A 42 -24.18 17.31 17.86
CA GLY A 42 -23.12 18.33 17.99
C GLY A 42 -23.64 19.66 18.54
N LYS A 43 -24.83 20.08 18.10
CA LYS A 43 -25.51 21.30 18.61
C LYS A 43 -26.11 21.07 19.99
N ILE A 44 -26.64 19.87 20.25
CA ILE A 44 -27.18 19.51 21.56
C ILE A 44 -26.08 19.31 22.60
N ALA A 45 -24.87 18.88 22.21
CA ALA A 45 -23.78 18.55 23.13
C ALA A 45 -23.24 19.76 23.89
N THR A 46 -23.17 20.93 23.25
CA THR A 46 -22.74 22.17 23.92
C THR A 46 -23.77 22.64 24.95
N PHE A 47 -25.06 22.50 24.64
CA PHE A 47 -26.14 22.76 25.59
C PHE A 47 -26.16 21.73 26.72
N TRP A 48 -26.00 20.45 26.38
CA TRP A 48 -25.91 19.36 27.35
C TRP A 48 -24.72 19.52 28.28
N ASN A 49 -23.54 19.92 27.79
CA ASN A 49 -22.38 20.10 28.67
C ASN A 49 -22.63 21.21 29.71
N LYS A 50 -23.30 22.30 29.34
CA LYS A 50 -23.70 23.35 30.28
C LYS A 50 -24.74 22.84 31.28
N ALA A 51 -25.81 22.19 30.82
CA ALA A 51 -26.84 21.63 31.69
C ALA A 51 -26.28 20.54 32.63
N PHE A 52 -25.40 19.69 32.10
CA PHE A 52 -24.69 18.63 32.81
C PHE A 52 -23.80 19.20 33.92
N LEU A 53 -23.06 20.27 33.63
CA LEU A 53 -22.24 20.97 34.63
C LEU A 53 -23.11 21.59 35.74
N THR A 54 -24.24 22.19 35.38
CA THR A 54 -25.16 22.74 36.39
C THR A 54 -25.77 21.65 37.28
N ILE A 55 -26.13 20.49 36.70
CA ILE A 55 -26.69 19.35 37.45
C ILE A 55 -25.67 18.77 38.42
N ILE A 56 -24.41 18.57 38.00
CA ILE A 56 -23.36 18.03 38.89
C ILE A 56 -23.01 18.99 40.03
N VAL A 57 -22.96 20.31 39.77
CA VAL A 57 -22.74 21.30 40.84
C VAL A 57 -23.89 21.26 41.84
N LEU A 58 -25.13 21.16 41.36
CA LEU A 58 -26.31 21.01 42.21
C LEU A 58 -26.28 19.72 43.05
N LEU A 59 -25.89 18.59 42.46
CA LEU A 59 -25.70 17.31 43.17
C LEU A 59 -24.61 17.41 44.25
N ILE A 60 -23.48 18.06 43.95
CA ILE A 60 -22.40 18.29 44.93
C ILE A 60 -22.91 19.14 46.10
N VAL A 61 -23.65 20.21 45.83
CA VAL A 61 -24.22 21.07 46.87
C VAL A 61 -25.19 20.29 47.76
N LEU A 62 -26.10 19.51 47.17
CA LEU A 62 -27.05 18.66 47.91
C LEU A 62 -26.35 17.57 48.71
N PHE A 63 -25.28 16.99 48.17
CA PHE A 63 -24.46 16.02 48.89
C PHE A 63 -23.76 16.67 50.09
N LEU A 64 -23.15 17.85 49.92
CA LEU A 64 -22.53 18.59 51.02
C LEU A 64 -23.57 19.01 52.08
N ASP A 65 -24.78 19.37 51.65
CA ASP A 65 -25.89 19.67 52.55
C ASP A 65 -26.31 18.43 53.35
N ALA A 66 -26.45 17.26 52.70
CA ALA A 66 -26.70 15.99 53.38
C ALA A 66 -25.58 15.60 54.35
N VAL A 67 -24.30 15.80 53.98
CA VAL A 67 -23.15 15.56 54.86
C VAL A 67 -23.20 16.47 56.07
N ARG A 68 -23.48 17.76 55.88
CA ARG A 68 -23.64 18.73 56.98
C ARG A 68 -24.82 18.36 57.88
N GLU A 69 -25.94 17.97 57.29
CA GLU A 69 -27.15 17.56 57.98
C GLU A 69 -26.90 16.30 58.84
N VAL A 70 -26.27 15.27 58.26
CA VAL A 70 -25.86 14.06 58.98
C VAL A 70 -24.86 14.39 60.08
N ARG A 71 -23.82 15.20 59.83
CA ARG A 71 -22.84 15.59 60.88
C ARG A 71 -23.52 16.38 62.00
N LYS A 72 -24.38 17.35 61.68
CA LYS A 72 -25.12 18.15 62.66
C LYS A 72 -25.98 17.26 63.56
N TYR A 73 -26.76 16.35 62.99
CA TYR A 73 -27.61 15.46 63.77
C TYR A 73 -26.84 14.32 64.45
N SER A 74 -25.68 13.89 63.92
CA SER A 74 -24.79 12.92 64.57
C SER A 74 -23.99 13.50 65.74
N SER A 75 -23.71 14.81 65.76
CA SER A 75 -22.97 15.49 66.85
C SER A 75 -23.88 16.04 67.95
N THR A 76 -25.19 16.17 67.70
CA THR A 76 -26.19 16.64 68.68
C THR A 76 -26.51 15.64 69.85
N PRO A 77 -26.28 14.31 69.77
CA PRO A 77 -26.52 13.40 70.90
C PRO A 77 -25.64 13.69 72.12
N ALA A 78 -24.49 14.37 71.94
CA ALA A 78 -23.60 14.75 73.03
C ALA A 78 -24.09 15.99 73.80
N ILE A 79 -24.86 16.88 73.17
CA ILE A 79 -25.40 18.10 73.79
C ILE A 79 -26.71 17.80 74.55
N GLU A 80 -27.47 16.79 74.13
CA GLU A 80 -28.72 16.37 74.81
C GLU A 80 -28.54 15.41 76.00
N LYS A 81 -27.31 15.04 76.39
CA LYS A 81 -27.08 14.44 77.71
C LYS A 81 -27.48 15.38 78.87
N GLY A 82 -27.66 16.67 78.61
CA GLY A 82 -28.23 17.65 79.54
C GLY A 82 -29.75 17.83 79.49
N LEU A 83 -30.47 17.14 78.59
CA LEU A 83 -31.92 17.33 78.33
C LEU A 83 -32.74 16.03 78.56
N THR A 84 -32.27 15.16 79.44
CA THR A 84 -32.84 13.84 79.81
C THR A 84 -34.25 13.86 80.44
N SER A 85 -35.02 14.95 80.29
CA SER A 85 -36.33 15.13 80.94
C SER A 85 -37.54 14.95 80.00
N ARG A 86 -37.38 14.75 78.68
CA ARG A 86 -38.54 14.56 77.76
C ARG A 86 -38.40 13.35 76.81
N PRO A 87 -39.05 12.21 77.13
CA PRO A 87 -38.95 10.96 76.37
C PRO A 87 -39.28 11.06 74.86
N GLY A 88 -40.15 11.98 74.46
CA GLY A 88 -40.57 12.13 73.05
C GLY A 88 -39.62 12.92 72.14
N ALA A 89 -38.57 13.57 72.68
CA ALA A 89 -37.60 14.33 71.87
C ALA A 89 -36.55 13.40 71.22
N TYR A 90 -36.17 12.34 71.92
CA TYR A 90 -35.12 11.41 71.51
C TYR A 90 -35.52 10.61 70.24
N GLU A 91 -36.78 10.18 70.16
CA GLU A 91 -37.33 9.48 68.98
C GLU A 91 -37.38 10.40 67.75
N HIS A 92 -37.68 11.69 67.94
CA HIS A 92 -37.72 12.67 66.86
C HIS A 92 -36.34 12.97 66.26
N VAL A 93 -35.29 12.97 67.08
CA VAL A 93 -33.90 13.16 66.63
C VAL A 93 -33.40 11.92 65.89
N GLN A 94 -33.67 10.72 66.40
CA GLN A 94 -33.32 9.47 65.71
C GLN A 94 -34.04 9.34 64.36
N MET A 95 -35.34 9.66 64.28
CA MET A 95 -36.08 9.67 63.01
C MET A 95 -35.50 10.67 61.99
N LYS A 96 -34.99 11.82 62.44
CA LYS A 96 -34.32 12.80 61.55
C LYS A 96 -32.95 12.30 61.10
N LEU A 97 -32.21 11.60 61.96
CA LEU A 97 -30.91 11.00 61.62
C LEU A 97 -31.03 9.91 60.55
N PHE A 98 -32.02 9.02 60.65
CA PHE A 98 -32.29 8.02 59.61
C PHE A 98 -32.74 8.65 58.29
N ARG A 99 -33.44 9.79 58.35
CA ARG A 99 -33.81 10.56 57.15
C ARG A 99 -32.58 11.15 56.47
N SER A 100 -31.68 11.79 57.22
CA SER A 100 -30.47 12.41 56.65
C SER A 100 -29.46 11.37 56.15
N GLN A 101 -29.32 10.21 56.81
CA GLN A 101 -28.46 9.11 56.33
C GLN A 101 -28.92 8.57 54.97
N ARG A 102 -30.22 8.32 54.79
CA ARG A 102 -30.78 7.88 53.50
C ARG A 102 -30.57 8.93 52.40
N ASN A 103 -30.77 10.20 52.71
CA ASN A 103 -30.55 11.30 51.77
C ASN A 103 -29.07 11.43 51.36
N LEU A 104 -28.15 11.20 52.29
CA LEU A 104 -26.72 11.12 52.02
C LEU A 104 -26.38 9.96 51.06
N TYR A 105 -26.95 8.78 51.27
CA TYR A 105 -26.75 7.66 50.35
C TYR A 105 -27.32 7.96 48.95
N ILE A 106 -28.54 8.50 48.86
CA ILE A 106 -29.17 8.81 47.57
C ILE A 106 -28.33 9.83 46.77
N SER A 107 -27.90 10.93 47.42
CA SER A 107 -27.07 11.94 46.76
C SER A 107 -25.66 11.43 46.44
N GLY A 108 -25.06 10.65 47.35
CA GLY A 108 -23.73 10.07 47.15
C GLY A 108 -23.69 9.03 46.03
N PHE A 109 -24.66 8.12 45.99
CA PHE A 109 -24.77 7.13 44.92
C PHE A 109 -25.06 7.79 43.57
N SER A 110 -25.86 8.86 43.53
CA SER A 110 -26.12 9.56 42.28
C SER A 110 -24.84 10.21 41.74
N LEU A 111 -24.08 10.88 42.60
CA LEU A 111 -22.79 11.46 42.22
C LEU A 111 -21.79 10.38 41.74
N PHE A 112 -21.78 9.21 42.38
CA PHE A 112 -20.95 8.09 41.94
C PHE A 112 -21.38 7.52 40.59
N PHE A 113 -22.67 7.21 40.43
CA PHE A 113 -23.20 6.66 39.17
C PHE A 113 -23.04 7.64 38.02
N TRP A 114 -23.12 8.93 38.27
CA TRP A 114 -22.80 9.94 37.29
C TRP A 114 -21.38 9.82 36.72
N LEU A 115 -20.38 9.62 37.59
CA LEU A 115 -18.99 9.42 37.17
C LEU A 115 -18.85 8.14 36.34
N VAL A 116 -19.52 7.07 36.77
CA VAL A 116 -19.56 5.79 36.04
C VAL A 116 -20.19 5.98 34.66
N LEU A 117 -21.34 6.64 34.58
CA LEU A 117 -22.07 6.90 33.34
C LEU A 117 -21.22 7.75 32.38
N ARG A 118 -20.57 8.81 32.88
CA ARG A 118 -19.62 9.60 32.08
C ARG A 118 -18.49 8.74 31.53
N ARG A 119 -17.90 7.88 32.37
CA ARG A 119 -16.83 6.96 31.95
C ARG A 119 -17.33 6.00 30.88
N LEU A 120 -18.52 5.41 31.05
CA LEU A 120 -19.11 4.48 30.09
C LEU A 120 -19.37 5.13 28.72
N VAL A 121 -19.94 6.33 28.69
CA VAL A 121 -20.20 7.06 27.43
C VAL A 121 -18.90 7.34 26.66
N ILE A 122 -17.83 7.73 27.36
CA ILE A 122 -16.51 7.95 26.74
C ILE A 122 -15.96 6.64 26.16
N LEU A 123 -16.01 5.55 26.94
CA LEU A 123 -15.52 4.24 26.51
C LEU A 123 -16.30 3.71 25.30
N ILE A 124 -17.63 3.80 25.31
CA ILE A 124 -18.48 3.39 24.19
C ILE A 124 -18.13 4.22 22.93
N THR A 125 -17.94 5.53 23.08
CA THR A 125 -17.58 6.41 21.95
C THR A 125 -16.20 6.08 21.38
N GLN A 126 -15.22 5.78 22.24
CA GLN A 126 -13.88 5.34 21.82
C GLN A 126 -13.93 3.99 21.09
N LEU A 127 -14.64 3.02 21.68
CA LEU A 127 -14.76 1.67 21.13
C LEU A 127 -15.53 1.66 19.80
N ALA A 128 -16.54 2.51 19.65
CA ALA A 128 -17.21 2.77 18.39
C ALA A 128 -16.25 3.29 17.30
N LYS A 129 -15.43 4.31 17.61
CA LYS A 129 -14.42 4.85 16.69
C LYS A 129 -13.41 3.80 16.28
N GLU A 130 -12.91 3.02 17.24
CA GLU A 130 -11.96 1.92 16.98
C GLU A 130 -12.56 0.84 16.06
N LEU A 131 -13.81 0.43 16.30
CA LEU A 131 -14.50 -0.54 15.44
C LEU A 131 -14.74 0.00 14.03
N SER A 132 -15.10 1.28 13.89
CA SER A 132 -15.24 1.95 12.59
C SER A 132 -13.89 1.98 11.86
N ASN A 133 -12.82 2.36 12.54
CA ASN A 133 -11.48 2.41 11.97
C ASN A 133 -10.99 1.02 11.57
N LYS A 134 -11.26 -0.03 12.37
CA LYS A 134 -10.94 -1.41 11.99
C LYS A 134 -11.65 -1.86 10.71
N GLY A 135 -12.92 -1.48 10.53
CA GLY A 135 -13.67 -1.77 9.30
C GLY A 135 -13.07 -1.07 8.07
N VAL A 136 -12.71 0.21 8.21
CA VAL A 136 -12.05 0.98 7.14
C VAL A 136 -10.66 0.43 6.84
N LEU A 137 -9.86 0.10 7.86
CA LEU A 137 -8.53 -0.48 7.69
C LEU A 137 -8.58 -1.85 7.01
N LYS A 138 -9.56 -2.70 7.37
CA LYS A 138 -9.74 -4.01 6.73
C LYS A 138 -10.08 -3.88 5.25
N THR A 139 -11.05 -3.02 4.92
CA THR A 139 -11.45 -2.78 3.52
C THR A 139 -10.32 -2.13 2.72
N GLN A 140 -9.56 -1.21 3.32
CA GLN A 140 -8.38 -0.62 2.70
C GLN A 140 -7.30 -1.68 2.45
N ALA A 141 -7.01 -2.55 3.42
CA ALA A 141 -6.05 -3.64 3.26
C ALA A 141 -6.48 -4.61 2.14
N GLU A 142 -7.75 -5.02 2.11
CA GLU A 142 -8.30 -5.88 1.06
C GLU A 142 -8.18 -5.23 -0.33
N ASN A 143 -8.54 -3.95 -0.48
CA ASN A 143 -8.40 -3.22 -1.74
C ASN A 143 -6.94 -3.08 -2.19
N THR A 144 -6.02 -2.76 -1.28
CA THR A 144 -4.58 -2.68 -1.61
C THR A 144 -4.00 -4.03 -2.00
N ASN A 145 -4.44 -5.12 -1.36
CA ASN A 145 -4.01 -6.47 -1.70
C ASN A 145 -4.57 -6.92 -3.06
N GLU A 146 -5.82 -6.58 -3.38
CA GLU A 146 -6.40 -6.86 -4.70
C GLU A 146 -5.67 -6.08 -5.81
N ALA A 147 -5.36 -4.79 -5.57
CA ALA A 147 -4.56 -4.00 -6.50
C ALA A 147 -3.16 -4.59 -6.68
N ALA A 148 -2.49 -4.97 -5.59
CA ALA A 148 -1.16 -5.60 -5.65
C ALA A 148 -1.19 -6.92 -6.43
N LYS A 149 -2.20 -7.77 -6.23
CA LYS A 149 -2.39 -9.00 -7.03
C LYS A 149 -2.56 -8.71 -8.51
N LYS A 150 -3.38 -7.72 -8.88
CA LYS A 150 -3.56 -7.31 -10.29
C LYS A 150 -2.23 -6.86 -10.90
N PHE A 151 -1.45 -6.04 -10.19
CA PHE A 151 -0.13 -5.62 -10.66
C PHE A 151 0.86 -6.78 -10.77
N MET A 152 0.84 -7.75 -9.85
CA MET A 152 1.69 -8.94 -9.93
C MET A 152 1.31 -9.80 -11.14
N GLU A 153 0.02 -10.05 -11.38
CA GLU A 153 -0.45 -10.81 -12.54
C GLU A 153 -0.12 -10.11 -13.86
N GLU A 154 -0.30 -8.80 -13.94
CA GLU A 154 0.03 -8.01 -15.13
C GLU A 154 1.54 -8.03 -15.40
N ASN A 155 2.38 -7.90 -14.36
CA ASN A 155 3.83 -7.97 -14.49
C ASN A 155 4.29 -9.37 -14.93
N GLU A 156 3.66 -10.44 -14.44
CA GLU A 156 3.90 -11.79 -14.95
C GLU A 156 3.52 -11.95 -16.42
N ARG A 157 2.36 -11.42 -16.84
CA ARG A 157 1.94 -11.47 -18.25
C ARG A 157 2.92 -10.70 -19.14
N LEU A 158 3.31 -9.51 -18.73
CA LEU A 158 4.34 -8.70 -19.40
C LEU A 158 5.65 -9.46 -19.53
N LYS A 159 6.15 -10.09 -18.45
CA LYS A 159 7.36 -10.92 -18.51
C LYS A 159 7.24 -12.10 -19.47
N ARG A 160 6.08 -12.77 -19.51
CA ARG A 160 5.83 -13.88 -20.46
C ARG A 160 5.83 -13.39 -21.91
N LEU A 161 5.17 -12.27 -22.19
CA LEU A 161 5.16 -11.64 -23.52
C LEU A 161 6.56 -11.21 -23.96
N LEU A 162 7.34 -10.62 -23.05
CA LEU A 162 8.70 -10.19 -23.34
C LEU A 162 9.62 -11.39 -23.61
N LYS A 163 9.43 -12.50 -22.87
CA LYS A 163 10.15 -13.76 -23.12
C LYS A 163 9.74 -14.43 -24.43
N SER A 164 8.47 -14.38 -24.83
CA SER A 164 8.05 -14.90 -26.14
C SER A 164 8.59 -14.04 -27.27
N TYR A 165 8.57 -12.71 -27.11
CA TYR A 165 9.10 -11.79 -28.10
C TYR A 165 10.61 -11.98 -28.28
N ALA A 166 11.37 -12.09 -27.17
CA ALA A 166 12.81 -12.36 -27.22
C ALA A 166 13.12 -13.70 -27.92
N LYS A 167 12.32 -14.76 -27.67
CA LYS A 167 12.48 -16.04 -28.37
C LYS A 167 12.17 -15.96 -29.85
N GLU A 168 11.15 -15.19 -30.22
CA GLU A 168 10.77 -15.00 -31.61
C GLU A 168 11.85 -14.20 -32.36
N GLU A 169 12.40 -13.17 -31.73
CA GLU A 169 13.54 -12.40 -32.22
C GLU A 169 14.81 -13.25 -32.35
N GLU A 170 15.13 -14.08 -31.35
CA GLU A 170 16.23 -15.06 -31.43
C GLU A 170 16.05 -16.02 -32.61
N HIS A 171 14.85 -16.56 -32.82
CA HIS A 171 14.57 -17.48 -33.92
C HIS A 171 14.67 -16.80 -35.30
N ILE A 172 14.23 -15.54 -35.41
CA ILE A 172 14.37 -14.75 -36.65
C ILE A 172 15.85 -14.49 -36.95
N LEU A 173 16.63 -14.07 -35.94
CA LEU A 173 18.06 -13.82 -36.07
C LEU A 173 18.85 -15.09 -36.39
N GLU A 174 18.46 -16.23 -35.82
CA GLU A 174 19.08 -17.53 -36.10
C GLU A 174 18.79 -17.97 -37.55
N ALA A 175 17.56 -17.79 -38.03
CA ALA A 175 17.19 -18.07 -39.42
C ALA A 175 17.92 -17.14 -40.41
N GLU A 176 18.07 -15.86 -40.08
CA GLU A 176 18.83 -14.90 -40.89
C GLU A 176 20.33 -15.25 -40.92
N ASN A 177 20.94 -15.54 -39.76
CA ASN A 177 22.33 -15.98 -39.69
C ASN A 177 22.57 -17.24 -40.53
N LYS A 178 21.67 -18.22 -40.47
CA LYS A 178 21.79 -19.44 -41.27
C LYS A 178 21.79 -19.14 -42.78
N LYS A 179 20.89 -18.27 -43.24
CA LYS A 179 20.86 -17.82 -44.64
C LYS A 179 22.14 -17.08 -45.04
N LEU A 180 22.62 -16.17 -44.18
CA LEU A 180 23.86 -15.43 -44.41
C LEU A 180 25.06 -16.37 -44.52
N VAL A 181 25.15 -17.41 -43.69
CA VAL A 181 26.21 -18.42 -43.77
C VAL A 181 26.13 -19.19 -45.08
N GLU A 182 24.95 -19.65 -45.49
CA GLU A 182 24.76 -20.35 -46.77
C GLU A 182 25.17 -19.48 -47.96
N ASP A 183 24.79 -18.21 -47.96
CA ASP A 183 25.16 -17.29 -49.04
C ASP A 183 26.66 -16.96 -49.01
N GLN A 184 27.26 -16.82 -47.82
CA GLN A 184 28.70 -16.63 -47.67
C GLN A 184 29.50 -17.84 -48.21
N GLU A 185 28.99 -19.07 -48.02
CA GLU A 185 29.59 -20.28 -48.61
C GLU A 185 29.47 -20.29 -50.13
N LYS A 186 28.28 -19.98 -50.69
CA LYS A 186 28.09 -19.89 -52.15
C LYS A 186 29.03 -18.86 -52.76
N LEU A 187 29.09 -17.66 -52.21
CA LEU A 187 29.99 -16.59 -52.65
C LEU A 187 31.46 -17.03 -52.57
N LYS A 188 31.88 -17.73 -51.50
CA LYS A 188 33.24 -18.29 -51.41
C LYS A 188 33.52 -19.31 -52.52
N THR A 189 32.56 -20.18 -52.84
CA THR A 189 32.74 -21.15 -53.93
C THR A 189 32.82 -20.49 -55.31
N GLU A 190 32.01 -19.46 -55.56
CA GLU A 190 32.08 -18.68 -56.80
C GLU A 190 33.39 -17.90 -56.89
N LEU A 191 33.79 -17.23 -55.81
CA LEU A 191 35.07 -16.53 -55.75
C LEU A 191 36.23 -17.48 -56.04
N LYS A 192 36.22 -18.69 -55.45
CA LYS A 192 37.25 -19.71 -55.71
C LYS A 192 37.25 -20.15 -57.18
N LYS A 193 36.08 -20.44 -57.77
CA LYS A 193 35.97 -20.79 -59.21
C LYS A 193 36.50 -19.66 -60.10
N THR A 194 36.16 -18.41 -59.81
CA THR A 194 36.65 -17.25 -60.58
C THR A 194 38.14 -17.03 -60.41
N SER A 195 38.67 -17.24 -59.20
CA SER A 195 40.11 -17.16 -58.90
C SER A 195 40.88 -18.26 -59.64
N ASP A 196 40.38 -19.49 -59.63
CA ASP A 196 40.98 -20.61 -60.36
C ASP A 196 40.96 -20.34 -61.87
N ALA A 197 39.84 -19.87 -62.41
CA ALA A 197 39.70 -19.48 -63.82
C ALA A 197 40.65 -18.33 -64.20
N LEU A 198 40.80 -17.33 -63.33
CA LEU A 198 41.73 -16.22 -63.53
C LEU A 198 43.18 -16.69 -63.52
N SER A 199 43.56 -17.57 -62.59
CA SER A 199 44.92 -18.13 -62.54
C SER A 199 45.24 -18.97 -63.78
N LYS A 200 44.26 -19.70 -64.31
CA LYS A 200 44.39 -20.45 -65.56
C LYS A 200 44.56 -19.51 -66.74
N ALA A 201 43.72 -18.48 -66.85
CA ALA A 201 43.84 -17.47 -67.90
C ALA A 201 45.19 -16.72 -67.82
N GLN A 202 45.69 -16.44 -66.61
CA GLN A 202 47.00 -15.82 -66.42
C GLN A 202 48.15 -16.74 -66.89
N ASN A 203 48.07 -18.04 -66.58
CA ASN A 203 49.02 -19.04 -67.08
C ASN A 203 48.94 -19.19 -68.61
N ASP A 204 47.73 -19.19 -69.18
CA ASP A 204 47.52 -19.25 -70.63
C ASP A 204 48.10 -18.01 -71.32
N VAL A 205 47.93 -16.81 -70.75
CA VAL A 205 48.56 -15.57 -71.26
C VAL A 205 50.08 -15.63 -71.13
N MET A 206 50.61 -16.14 -70.01
CA MET A 206 52.05 -16.29 -69.83
C MET A 206 52.67 -17.26 -70.85
N THR A 207 52.00 -18.39 -71.10
CA THR A 207 52.45 -19.38 -72.10
C THR A 207 52.34 -18.83 -73.52
N MET A 208 51.26 -18.12 -73.86
CA MET A 208 51.14 -17.40 -75.14
C MET A 208 52.24 -16.36 -75.32
N ARG A 209 52.59 -15.62 -74.27
CA ARG A 209 53.69 -14.65 -74.31
C ARG A 209 55.03 -15.33 -74.55
N MET A 210 55.33 -16.43 -73.85
CA MET A 210 56.55 -17.21 -74.08
C MET A 210 56.61 -17.78 -75.50
N GLN A 211 55.50 -18.33 -76.00
CA GLN A 211 55.40 -18.84 -77.37
C GLN A 211 55.59 -17.72 -78.40
N SER A 212 55.01 -16.53 -78.17
CA SER A 212 55.20 -15.36 -79.03
C SER A 212 56.65 -14.88 -79.03
N GLU A 213 57.33 -14.86 -77.88
CA GLU A 213 58.75 -14.51 -77.78
C GLU A 213 59.64 -15.54 -78.48
N GLN A 214 59.34 -16.84 -78.35
CA GLN A 214 60.02 -17.91 -79.08
C GLN A 214 59.81 -17.79 -80.60
N LEU A 215 58.57 -17.55 -81.03
CA LEU A 215 58.23 -17.38 -82.44
C LEU A 215 58.94 -16.15 -83.03
N SER A 216 59.00 -15.04 -82.30
CA SER A 216 59.75 -13.85 -82.73
C SER A 216 61.23 -14.16 -82.93
N LYS A 217 61.85 -14.94 -82.04
CA LYS A 217 63.27 -15.35 -82.16
C LYS A 217 63.51 -16.23 -83.37
N GLU A 218 62.63 -17.20 -83.64
CA GLU A 218 62.71 -18.03 -84.85
C GLU A 218 62.48 -17.21 -86.12
N TYR A 219 61.56 -16.24 -86.08
CA TYR A 219 61.33 -15.32 -87.20
C TYR A 219 62.57 -14.46 -87.50
N ASP A 220 63.21 -13.89 -86.48
CA ASP A 220 64.47 -13.15 -86.62
C ASP A 220 65.61 -14.03 -87.15
N ARG A 221 65.65 -15.31 -86.73
CA ARG A 221 66.62 -16.29 -87.24
C ARG A 221 66.40 -16.60 -88.71
N LEU A 222 65.16 -16.84 -89.12
CA LEU A 222 64.79 -17.10 -90.51
C LEU A 222 65.10 -15.91 -91.41
N LEU A 223 64.87 -14.67 -90.95
CA LEU A 223 65.25 -13.45 -91.67
C LEU A 223 66.77 -13.36 -91.86
N LYS A 224 67.57 -13.73 -90.85
CA LYS A 224 69.04 -13.80 -90.98
C LYS A 224 69.47 -14.84 -92.00
N GLU A 225 68.92 -16.05 -91.95
CA GLU A 225 69.21 -17.11 -92.93
C GLU A 225 68.82 -16.69 -94.35
N HIS A 226 67.67 -16.03 -94.54
CA HIS A 226 67.29 -15.45 -95.84
C HIS A 226 68.27 -14.38 -96.31
N ALA A 227 68.71 -13.48 -95.41
CA ALA A 227 69.71 -12.46 -95.74
C ALA A 227 71.07 -13.06 -96.10
N GLU A 228 71.48 -14.14 -95.44
CA GLU A 228 72.70 -14.89 -95.77
C GLU A 228 72.61 -15.58 -97.13
N LEU A 229 71.48 -16.24 -97.44
CA LEU A 229 71.23 -16.87 -98.73
C LEU A 229 71.20 -15.83 -99.88
N GLN A 230 70.59 -14.66 -99.65
CA GLN A 230 70.56 -13.59 -100.64
C GLN A 230 71.94 -12.97 -100.90
N ASN A 231 72.80 -12.92 -99.88
CA ASN A 231 74.21 -12.53 -100.03
C ASN A 231 75.06 -13.59 -100.77
N CYS A 232 74.73 -14.88 -100.63
CA CYS A 232 75.36 -15.95 -101.42
C CYS A 232 74.96 -15.88 -102.90
N LEU A 233 73.67 -15.65 -103.21
CA LEU A 233 73.20 -15.40 -104.57
C LEU A 233 73.79 -14.11 -105.19
N GLY A 234 74.08 -13.10 -104.37
CA GLY A 234 74.79 -11.90 -104.82
C GLY A 234 76.28 -12.13 -105.14
N LYS A 235 76.94 -13.06 -104.43
CA LYS A 235 78.37 -13.37 -104.61
C LYS A 235 78.69 -14.22 -105.84
N ASP A 236 77.76 -15.05 -106.32
CA ASP A 236 77.96 -15.83 -107.55
C ASP A 236 77.92 -14.97 -108.82
N SER A 237 77.44 -13.71 -108.75
CA SER A 237 77.45 -12.77 -109.88
C SER A 237 78.75 -11.96 -110.07
N LYS A 238 79.73 -12.06 -109.15
CA LYS A 238 80.92 -11.19 -109.11
C LYS A 238 82.29 -11.87 -109.32
N LYS A 239 82.33 -13.13 -109.78
CA LYS A 239 83.57 -13.83 -110.18
C LYS A 239 83.65 -14.17 -111.68
N GLY A 240 82.99 -13.38 -112.52
CA GLY A 240 83.14 -13.40 -113.96
C GLY A 240 83.52 -12.02 -114.49
N LEU A 241 84.76 -11.59 -114.26
CA LEU A 241 85.56 -10.71 -115.13
C LEU A 241 87.02 -10.69 -114.65
#